data_AF-A0A9D9Q6V9-F1
#
_entry.id   AF-A0A9D9Q6V9-F1
#
_cell.length_a   1.000
_cell.length_b   1.000
_cell.length_c   1.000
_cell.angle_alpha   90.00
_cell.angle_beta   90.00
_cell.angle_gamma   90.00
#
_symmetry.space_group_name_H-M   'P 1'
#
loop_
_entity.id
_entity.type
_entity.pdbx_description
1 polymer ?
#
loop_
_entity_poly.entity_id
_entity_poly.type
_entity_poly.pdbx_seq_one_letter_code
_entity_poly.pdbx_strand_id
1 'polypeptide(L)' 'MPRELLERELLYQSSMQMFRSLMDKNIITKADYTTAEKMMREKYNPKLGTLFFDISLT' A
#
# COMPACT_ATOMS: atom_id res chain seq x y z
N MET A 1 6.34 2.90 -18.19
CA MET A 1 6.38 3.49 -16.83
C MET A 1 7.76 4.06 -16.58
N PRO A 2 7.91 5.33 -16.16
CA PRO A 2 9.18 5.88 -15.67
C PRO A 2 9.67 5.09 -14.44
N ARG A 3 10.99 4.90 -14.29
CA ARG A 3 11.58 4.12 -13.19
C ARG A 3 11.17 4.62 -11.80
N GLU A 4 11.27 5.92 -11.57
CA GLU A 4 10.88 6.53 -10.28
C GLU A 4 9.40 6.34 -9.95
N LEU A 5 8.53 6.35 -10.98
CA LEU A 5 7.12 6.10 -10.78
C LEU A 5 6.89 4.64 -10.35
N LEU A 6 7.57 3.70 -11.00
CA LEU A 6 7.51 2.28 -10.64
C LEU A 6 8.01 2.04 -9.21
N GLU A 7 9.11 2.67 -8.81
CA GLU A 7 9.66 2.56 -7.45
C GLU A 7 8.67 3.06 -6.38
N ARG A 8 8.04 4.21 -6.61
CA ARG A 8 7.00 4.74 -5.70
C ARG A 8 5.81 3.80 -5.60
N GLU A 9 5.40 3.22 -6.72
CA GLU A 9 4.31 2.25 -6.77
C GLU A 9 4.64 0.99 -5.97
N LEU A 10 5.85 0.43 -6.14
CA LEU A 10 6.32 -0.74 -5.39
C LEU A 10 6.39 -0.45 -3.89
N LEU A 11 6.96 0.70 -3.50
CA LEU A 11 7.04 1.10 -2.09
C LEU A 11 5.67 1.26 -1.45
N TYR A 12 4.72 1.88 -2.17
CA TYR A 12 3.34 2.01 -1.72
C TYR A 12 2.70 0.63 -1.51
N GLN A 13 2.79 -0.25 -2.51
CA GLN A 13 2.22 -1.59 -2.49
C GLN A 13 2.79 -2.47 -1.36
N SER A 14 4.12 -2.54 -1.24
CA SER A 14 4.77 -3.31 -0.17
C SER A 14 4.39 -2.79 1.23
N SER A 15 4.29 -1.47 1.41
CA SER A 15 3.86 -0.88 2.69
C SER A 15 2.42 -1.27 3.02
N MET A 16 1.52 -1.13 2.05
CA MET A 16 0.11 -1.43 2.24
C MET A 16 -0.14 -2.94 2.46
N GLN A 17 0.70 -3.83 1.91
CA GLN A 17 0.66 -5.26 2.19
C GLN A 17 0.97 -5.58 3.66
N MET A 18 1.93 -4.87 4.26
CA MET A 18 2.23 -5.02 5.69
C MET A 18 1.06 -4.57 6.54
N PHE A 19 0.49 -3.39 6.28
CA PHE A 19 -0.68 -2.89 7.01
C PHE A 19 -1.88 -3.83 6.87
N ARG A 20 -2.08 -4.43 5.69
CA ARG A 20 -3.13 -5.44 5.49
C ARG A 20 -2.88 -6.68 6.34
N SER A 21 -1.65 -7.21 6.36
CA SER A 21 -1.33 -8.35 7.22
C SER A 21 -1.55 -8.04 8.70
N LEU A 22 -1.29 -6.81 9.15
CA LEU A 22 -1.57 -6.39 10.52
C LEU A 22 -3.08 -6.32 10.79
N MET A 23 -3.86 -5.83 9.83
CA MET A 23 -5.33 -5.79 9.93
C MET A 23 -5.92 -7.20 9.95
N ASP A 24 -5.45 -8.10 9.08
CA ASP A 24 -5.88 -9.51 9.02
C ASP A 24 -5.56 -10.27 10.31
N LYS A 25 -4.49 -9.86 11.02
CA LYS A 25 -4.13 -10.37 12.35
C LYS A 25 -4.87 -9.67 13.50
N ASN A 26 -5.83 -8.79 13.21
CA ASN A 26 -6.54 -7.94 14.19
C ASN A 26 -5.61 -7.10 15.08
N ILE A 27 -4.39 -6.79 14.63
CA ILE A 27 -3.43 -5.95 15.36
C ILE A 27 -3.80 -4.47 15.21
N ILE A 28 -4.33 -4.10 14.05
CA ILE A 28 -4.82 -2.74 13.76
C ILE A 28 -6.28 -2.79 13.34
N THR A 29 -7.01 -1.71 13.58
CA THR A 29 -8.39 -1.58 13.15
C THR A 29 -8.48 -1.14 11.69
N LYS A 30 -9.70 -1.23 11.12
CA LYS A 30 -9.97 -0.67 9.78
C LYS A 30 -9.75 0.85 9.71
N ALA A 31 -9.99 1.57 10.81
CA ALA A 31 -9.75 3.01 10.88
C ALA A 31 -8.24 3.32 10.83
N ASP A 32 -7.43 2.52 11.51
CA ASP A 32 -5.96 2.63 11.46
C ASP A 32 -5.43 2.33 10.05
N TYR A 33 -5.96 1.27 9.41
CA TYR A 33 -5.61 0.94 8.04
C TYR A 33 -5.95 2.07 7.06
N THR A 34 -7.13 2.70 7.21
CA THR A 34 -7.55 3.84 6.38
C THR A 34 -6.64 5.06 6.59
N THR A 35 -6.22 5.30 7.83
CA THR A 35 -5.28 6.37 8.16
C THR A 35 -3.91 6.11 7.56
N ALA A 36 -3.41 4.87 7.67
CA ALA A 36 -2.17 4.43 7.04
C ALA A 36 -2.23 4.59 5.51
N GLU A 37 -3.33 4.19 4.89
CA GLU A 37 -3.53 4.35 3.45
C GLU A 37 -3.44 5.83 3.03
N LYS A 38 -4.08 6.74 3.75
CA LYS A 38 -4.00 8.18 3.47
C LYS A 38 -2.56 8.68 3.54
N MET A 39 -1.82 8.33 4.61
CA MET A 39 -0.42 8.71 4.77
C MET A 39 0.47 8.16 3.64
N MET A 40 0.27 6.89 3.25
CA MET A 40 1.06 6.27 2.18
C MET A 40 0.75 6.87 0.81
N ARG A 41 -0.51 7.24 0.56
CA ARG A 41 -0.91 7.95 -0.68
C ARG A 41 -0.27 9.34 -0.75
N GLU A 42 -0.26 10.09 0.35
CA GLU A 42 0.41 11.39 0.41
C GLU A 42 1.93 11.27 0.21
N LYS A 43 2.56 10.26 0.83
CA LYS A 43 4.02 10.05 0.76
C LYS A 43 4.52 9.63 -0.62
N TYR A 44 3.86 8.64 -1.23
CA TYR A 44 4.37 8.02 -2.47
C TYR A 44 3.65 8.50 -3.73
N ASN A 45 2.50 9.17 -3.58
CA ASN A 45 1.64 9.62 -4.69
C ASN A 45 1.46 8.55 -5.78
N PRO A 46 0.96 7.34 -5.40
CA PRO A 46 0.82 6.22 -6.31
C PRO A 46 -0.17 6.57 -7.43
N LYS A 47 0.15 6.20 -8.67
CA LYS A 47 -0.73 6.43 -9.83
C LYS A 47 -1.72 5.32 -10.08
N LEU A 48 -1.38 4.09 -9.68
CA LEU A 48 -2.23 2.91 -9.80
C LEU A 48 -2.92 2.58 -8.47
N GLY A 49 -2.48 3.16 -7.36
CA GLY A 49 -3.15 2.99 -6.07
C GLY A 49 -3.08 1.54 -5.63
N THR A 50 -4.18 0.93 -5.19
CA THR A 50 -4.25 -0.46 -4.72
C THR A 50 -4.37 -1.50 -5.85
N LEU A 51 -4.26 -1.12 -7.12
CA LEU A 51 -4.55 -2.02 -8.25
C LEU A 51 -3.66 -3.27 -8.32
N PHE A 52 -2.42 -3.20 -7.83
CA PHE A 52 -1.50 -4.34 -7.82
C PHE A 52 -1.71 -5.33 -6.68
N PHE A 53 -2.65 -5.08 -5.75
CA PHE A 53 -2.89 -5.96 -4.61
C PHE A 53 -3.41 -7.34 -4.98
N ASP A 54 -4.00 -7.49 -6.17
CA ASP A 54 -4.54 -8.78 -6.64
C ASP A 54 -3.52 -9.57 -7.47
N ILE A 55 -2.39 -8.96 -7.82
CA ILE A 55 -1.30 -9.70 -8.46
C ILE A 55 -0.47 -10.26 -7.33
N SER A 56 -0.64 -11.56 -7.09
CA SER A 56 0.23 -12.30 -6.19
C SER A 56 1.66 -12.12 -6.68
N LEU A 57 2.43 -11.24 -6.02
CA LEU A 57 3.87 -11.14 -6.15
C LEU A 57 4.46 -12.38 -5.46
N THR A 58 4.33 -13.53 -6.13
CA THR A 58 4.94 -14.80 -5.77
C THR A 58 6.21 -14.99 -6.59
#